data_AF-A0A645INV8-F1
#
_entry.id   AF-A0A645INV8-F1
#
_cell.length_a   1.000
_cell.length_b   1.000
_cell.length_c   1.000
_cell.angle_alpha   90.00
_cell.angle_beta   90.00
_cell.angle_gamma   90.00
#
_symmetry.space_group_name_H-M   'P 1'
#
loop_
_entity.id
_entity.type
_entity.pdbx_description
1 polymer ?
#
loop_
_entity_poly.entity_id
_entity_poly.type
_entity_poly.pdbx_seq_one_letter_code
_entity_poly.pdbx_strand_id
1 'polypeptide(L)'
;MDHVSVGHLSYVGDSVIASRVNFGAGTICSNLRHDGRTHHSPVDGVLVDTGRRKFGVIVGSNVHTGIHTGCYPGRKLWPNVSTLPGEIVRQDKLQ
;
A
#
# COMPACT_ATOMS: atom_id res chain seq x y z
N MET A 1 10.47 -12.86 1.78
CA MET A 1 10.05 -11.86 0.76
C MET A 1 10.58 -12.38 -0.56
N ASP A 2 9.76 -13.15 -1.26
CA ASP A 2 10.24 -13.88 -2.44
C ASP A 2 9.74 -13.15 -3.67
N HIS A 3 10.65 -12.76 -4.56
CA HIS A 3 10.34 -12.09 -5.84
C HIS A 3 9.56 -10.77 -5.70
N VAL A 4 9.98 -9.88 -4.79
CA VAL A 4 9.43 -8.51 -4.69
C VAL A 4 10.28 -7.57 -5.54
N SER A 5 9.63 -6.77 -6.39
CA SER A 5 10.27 -5.73 -7.22
C SER A 5 9.72 -4.35 -6.88
N VAL A 6 10.60 -3.45 -6.45
CA VAL A 6 10.34 -2.02 -6.23
C VAL A 6 11.45 -1.24 -6.91
N GLY A 7 11.45 -1.29 -8.24
CA GLY A 7 12.66 -1.01 -9.03
C GLY A 7 12.96 0.46 -9.30
N HIS A 8 11.92 1.30 -9.47
CA HIS A 8 12.13 2.63 -10.04
C HIS A 8 11.32 3.70 -9.31
N LEU A 9 12.01 4.72 -8.80
CA LEU A 9 11.45 5.98 -8.27
C LEU A 9 10.30 5.79 -7.27
N SER A 10 10.29 4.66 -6.56
CA SER A 10 9.20 4.28 -5.67
C SER A 10 9.61 4.52 -4.22
N TYR A 11 8.62 4.81 -3.37
CA TYR A 11 8.82 4.97 -1.93
C TYR A 11 7.90 4.03 -1.18
N VAL A 12 8.47 3.19 -0.32
CA VAL A 12 7.74 2.22 0.49
C VAL A 12 8.26 2.25 1.92
N GLY A 13 7.55 2.95 2.79
CA GLY A 13 7.86 3.05 4.22
C GLY A 13 6.80 2.38 5.09
N ASP A 14 7.21 1.82 6.23
CA ASP A 14 6.30 1.27 7.27
C ASP A 14 5.21 0.32 6.73
N SER A 15 5.56 -0.50 5.73
CA SER A 15 4.62 -1.32 4.96
C SER A 15 4.92 -2.81 5.09
N VAL A 16 3.91 -3.64 4.82
CA VAL A 16 4.04 -5.10 4.70
C VAL A 16 3.87 -5.48 3.22
N ILE A 17 4.83 -6.22 2.68
CA ILE A 17 4.83 -6.64 1.27
C ILE A 17 5.00 -8.16 1.20
N ALA A 18 4.00 -8.85 0.65
CA ALA A 18 4.04 -10.28 0.42
C ALA A 18 4.85 -10.66 -0.83
N SER A 19 4.91 -11.95 -1.16
CA SER A 19 5.72 -12.46 -2.29
C SER A 19 5.17 -12.06 -3.66
N ARG A 20 6.04 -12.00 -4.68
CA ARG A 20 5.67 -11.79 -6.09
C ARG A 20 4.95 -10.47 -6.36
N VAL A 21 5.26 -9.44 -5.57
CA VAL A 21 4.74 -8.08 -5.78
C VAL A 21 5.63 -7.34 -6.76
N ASN A 22 5.02 -6.65 -7.72
CA ASN A 22 5.72 -5.78 -8.66
C ASN A 22 5.17 -4.36 -8.58
N PHE A 23 5.98 -3.43 -8.11
CA PHE A 23 5.64 -2.01 -8.10
C PHE A 23 6.05 -1.36 -9.41
N GLY A 24 5.05 -0.85 -10.14
CA GLY A 24 5.26 0.03 -11.28
C GLY A 24 6.06 1.27 -10.87
N ALA A 25 6.82 1.82 -11.81
CA ALA A 25 7.68 2.98 -11.58
C ALA A 25 6.92 4.14 -10.93
N GLY A 26 7.50 4.76 -9.91
CA GLY A 26 6.86 5.85 -9.18
C GLY A 26 5.66 5.43 -8.33
N THR A 27 5.60 4.18 -7.88
CA THR A 27 4.61 3.79 -6.87
C THR A 27 5.00 4.38 -5.51
N ILE A 28 4.14 5.22 -4.94
CA ILE A 28 4.40 5.91 -3.67
C ILE A 28 3.40 5.46 -2.61
N CYS A 29 3.90 4.85 -1.54
CA CYS A 29 3.13 4.50 -0.36
C CYS A 29 3.31 5.57 0.72
N SER A 30 2.29 6.40 0.94
CA SER A 30 2.30 7.37 2.04
C SER A 30 2.23 6.64 3.38
N ASN A 31 2.98 7.13 4.36
CA ASN A 31 3.05 6.56 5.72
C ASN A 31 2.92 7.61 6.83
N LEU A 32 2.73 8.90 6.51
CA LEU A 32 2.66 9.97 7.51
C LEU A 32 1.52 10.94 7.16
N ARG A 33 0.60 11.12 8.09
CA ARG A 33 -0.42 12.17 8.00
C ARG A 33 0.15 13.53 8.38
N HIS A 34 -0.34 14.57 7.72
CA HIS A 34 0.01 15.96 8.02
C HIS A 34 -0.38 16.39 9.44
N ASP A 35 -1.43 15.80 10.01
CA ASP A 35 -1.85 16.06 11.39
C ASP A 35 -1.02 15.33 12.44
N GLY A 36 -0.06 14.49 12.03
CA GLY A 36 0.82 13.74 12.92
C GLY A 36 0.14 12.71 13.82
N ARG A 37 -1.17 12.46 13.65
CA ARG A 37 -1.93 11.48 14.45
C ARG A 37 -1.67 10.05 13.98
N THR A 38 -2.14 9.09 14.77
CA THR A 38 -2.06 7.67 14.44
C THR A 38 -2.91 7.32 13.21
N HIS A 39 -2.49 6.26 12.50
CA HIS A 39 -3.22 5.75 11.35
C HIS A 39 -4.22 4.68 11.77
N HIS A 40 -5.36 4.64 11.08
CA HIS A 40 -6.35 3.58 11.23
C HIS A 40 -6.33 2.67 10.00
N SER A 41 -6.67 1.40 10.17
CA SER A 41 -6.81 0.43 9.08
C SER A 41 -8.11 -0.36 9.22
N PRO A 42 -8.87 -0.63 8.14
CA PRO A 42 -10.10 -1.42 8.21
C PRO A 42 -9.79 -2.89 8.52
N VAL A 43 -10.23 -3.44 9.65
CA VAL A 43 -10.11 -4.86 10.00
C VAL A 43 -11.52 -5.38 10.27
N ASP A 44 -11.94 -6.42 9.53
CA ASP A 44 -13.28 -7.00 9.61
C ASP A 44 -14.41 -5.96 9.53
N GLY A 45 -14.26 -4.99 8.62
CA GLY A 45 -15.22 -3.91 8.40
C GLY A 45 -15.15 -2.76 9.43
N VAL A 46 -14.30 -2.86 10.44
CA VAL A 46 -14.16 -1.85 11.51
C VAL A 46 -12.84 -1.09 11.34
N LEU A 47 -12.85 0.23 11.49
CA LEU A 47 -11.63 1.01 11.51
C LEU A 47 -10.90 0.84 12.86
N VAL A 48 -9.75 0.17 12.82
CA VAL A 48 -8.92 -0.08 14.00
C VAL A 48 -7.74 0.90 14.01
N ASP A 49 -7.52 1.60 15.12
CA ASP A 49 -6.31 2.39 15.32
C ASP A 49 -5.09 1.45 15.39
N THR A 50 -4.09 1.72 14.56
CA THR A 50 -2.84 0.96 14.55
C THR A 50 -1.93 1.31 15.72
N GLY A 51 -2.18 2.42 16.42
CA GLY A 51 -1.29 2.99 17.44
C GLY A 51 -0.01 3.58 16.86
N ARG A 52 0.14 3.61 15.51
CA ARG A 52 1.36 4.04 14.84
C ARG A 52 1.21 5.42 14.22
N ARG A 53 2.12 6.34 14.59
CA ARG A 53 2.29 7.62 13.90
C ARG A 53 2.71 7.45 12.44
N LYS A 54 3.48 6.40 12.12
CA LYS A 54 3.84 6.03 10.75
C LYS A 54 3.37 4.63 10.39
N PHE A 55 2.57 4.52 9.33
CA PHE A 55 2.04 3.26 8.83
C PHE A 55 1.71 3.37 7.34
N GLY A 56 2.35 2.56 6.52
CA GLY A 56 2.18 2.55 5.07
C GLY A 56 1.03 1.64 4.64
N VAL A 57 1.33 0.69 3.75
CA VAL A 57 0.34 -0.22 3.16
C VAL A 57 0.59 -1.68 3.54
N ILE A 58 -0.44 -2.51 3.35
CA ILE A 58 -0.33 -3.97 3.39
C ILE A 58 -0.61 -4.50 1.99
N VAL A 59 0.34 -5.22 1.40
CA VAL A 59 0.26 -5.70 0.01
C VAL A 59 0.30 -7.21 -0.02
N GLY A 60 -0.78 -7.82 -0.54
CA GLY A 60 -0.91 -9.25 -0.74
C GLY A 60 -0.04 -9.78 -1.88
N SER A 61 0.06 -11.10 -1.97
CA SER A 61 0.93 -11.74 -2.97
C SER A 61 0.43 -11.50 -4.39
N ASN A 62 1.35 -11.50 -5.37
CA ASN A 62 1.05 -11.34 -6.81
C ASN A 62 0.43 -9.98 -7.20
N VAL A 63 0.51 -8.96 -6.34
CA VAL A 63 0.01 -7.61 -6.68
C VAL A 63 0.93 -6.93 -7.69
N HIS A 64 0.34 -6.29 -8.70
CA HIS A 64 1.05 -5.49 -9.68
C HIS A 64 0.49 -4.06 -9.70
N THR A 65 1.31 -3.05 -9.38
CA THR A 65 0.85 -1.66 -9.49
C THR A 65 1.17 -1.09 -10.86
N GLY A 66 0.27 -0.27 -11.39
CA GLY A 66 0.56 0.61 -12.52
C GLY A 66 1.59 1.69 -12.14
N ILE A 67 2.25 2.28 -13.13
CA ILE A 67 3.15 3.42 -12.89
C ILE A 67 2.42 4.57 -12.20
N HIS A 68 3.12 5.33 -11.36
CA HIS A 68 2.57 6.46 -10.61
C HIS A 68 1.36 6.11 -9.73
N THR A 69 1.25 4.86 -9.26
CA THR A 69 0.22 4.50 -8.27
C THR A 69 0.50 5.18 -6.93
N GLY A 70 -0.49 5.91 -6.42
CA GLY A 70 -0.42 6.53 -5.09
C GLY A 70 -1.25 5.76 -4.07
N CYS A 71 -0.66 5.35 -2.95
CA CYS A 71 -1.39 4.64 -1.90
C CYS A 71 -1.54 5.49 -0.64
N TYR A 72 -2.78 5.62 -0.17
CA TYR A 72 -3.03 6.17 1.17
C TYR A 72 -2.51 5.21 2.25
N PRO A 73 -2.09 5.75 3.41
CA PRO A 73 -1.67 4.93 4.53
C PRO A 73 -2.85 4.10 5.08
N GLY A 74 -2.54 2.95 5.66
CA GLY A 74 -3.52 2.05 6.26
C GLY A 74 -4.31 1.18 5.29
N ARG A 75 -4.00 1.23 4.00
CA ARG A 75 -4.74 0.51 2.94
C ARG A 75 -4.13 -0.83 2.60
N LYS A 76 -5.02 -1.74 2.18
CA LYS A 76 -4.68 -3.11 1.77
C LYS A 76 -4.90 -3.27 0.27
N LEU A 77 -3.90 -3.83 -0.42
CA LEU A 77 -4.07 -4.37 -1.77
C LEU A 77 -4.14 -5.88 -1.63
N TRP A 78 -5.29 -6.48 -1.92
CA TRP A 78 -5.50 -7.92 -1.75
C TRP A 78 -4.69 -8.74 -2.77
N PRO A 79 -4.41 -10.03 -2.48
CA PRO A 79 -3.66 -10.85 -3.42
C PRO A 79 -4.26 -10.88 -4.82
N ASN A 80 -3.39 -10.91 -5.84
CA ASN A 80 -3.74 -10.98 -7.27
C ASN A 80 -4.48 -9.76 -7.84
N VAL A 81 -4.57 -8.63 -7.13
CA VAL A 81 -5.13 -7.40 -7.70
C VAL A 81 -4.04 -6.57 -8.40
N SER A 82 -4.48 -5.76 -9.35
CA SER A 82 -3.60 -4.79 -10.03
C SER A 82 -4.21 -3.39 -10.00
N THR A 83 -3.37 -2.37 -9.95
CA THR A 83 -3.81 -0.98 -10.12
C THR A 83 -3.59 -0.51 -11.56
N LEU A 84 -4.38 0.47 -11.99
CA LEU A 84 -4.15 1.17 -13.26
C LEU A 84 -3.03 2.21 -13.12
N PRO A 85 -2.39 2.63 -14.23
CA PRO A 85 -1.48 3.77 -14.21
C PRO A 85 -2.13 5.03 -13.60
N GLY A 86 -1.43 5.67 -12.66
CA GLY A 86 -1.91 6.89 -11.97
C GLY A 86 -3.03 6.67 -10.96
N GLU A 87 -3.41 5.43 -10.66
CA GLU A 87 -4.49 5.16 -9.71
C GLU A 87 -4.12 5.60 -8.29
N ILE A 88 -5.10 6.19 -7.58
CA ILE A 88 -4.99 6.55 -6.16
C ILE A 88 -5.78 5.55 -5.32
N VAL A 89 -5.08 4.69 -4.58
CA VAL A 89 -5.66 3.70 -3.68
C VAL A 89 -6.10 4.40 -2.39
N ARG A 90 -7.38 4.82 -2.35
CA ARG A 90 -8.01 5.51 -1.20
C ARG A 90 -8.71 4.57 -0.21
N GLN A 91 -9.06 3.38 -0.67
CA GLN A 91 -9.75 2.32 0.06
C GLN A 91 -9.02 1.00 -0.18
N ASP A 92 -9.35 -0.04 0.58
CA ASP A 92 -8.78 -1.35 0.34
C ASP A 92 -9.19 -1.83 -1.07
N LYS A 93 -8.21 -2.30 -1.83
CA LYS A 93 -8.44 -2.82 -3.18
C LYS A 93 -8.66 -4.31 -3.10
N LEU A 94 -9.91 -4.70 -3.27
CA LEU A 94 -10.38 -6.09 -3.30
C LEU A 94 -10.28 -6.63 -4.74
N GLN A 95 -10.43 -7.95 -4.90
CA GLN A 95 -10.60 -8.60 -6.21
C GLN A 95 -11.90 -8.16 -6.89
#